data_AF-A0A820AZT2-F1
#
_entry.id   AF-A0A820AZT2-F1
#
_cell.length_a   1.000
_cell.length_b   1.000
_cell.length_c   1.000
_cell.angle_alpha   90.00
_cell.angle_beta   90.00
_cell.angle_gamma   90.00
#
_symmetry.space_group_name_H-M   'P 1'
#
loop_
_entity.id
_entity.type
_entity.pdbx_description
1 polymer ?
#
loop_
_entity_poly.entity_id
_entity_poly.type
_entity_poly.pdbx_seq_one_letter_code
_entity_poly.pdbx_strand_id
1 'polypeptide(L)'
;MTTSSYNKSVGDLNDTIDKLIDRLSTIEPSSLEQLEQWREASYRSIDDYCKHKRYELIEKKQIQQEKQLDHLRTQVNQLIDRHDNKKEHYDIINHDIQLAEIKINELEHLRLTLHPLSIDEHLIVRRRRIFPLSHSYRTIHLKAGLESAIGTNDQHLLVDREGKHLCLLDQNLTIIKEIPFTHEGIHGICWSSTIHRFIIITFKEILLLDEKTMSLEICPIPSKKDWWRGTCSNQSLFLSTVEWGSAIYEFNLNS
;
A
#
# COMPACT_ATOMS: atom_id res chain seq x y z
N MET A 1 -58.02 13.42 34.20
CA MET A 1 -58.01 12.50 33.04
C MET A 1 -56.66 12.44 32.30
N THR A 2 -55.60 13.15 32.74
CA THR A 2 -54.31 13.26 32.02
C THR A 2 -53.28 12.18 32.39
N THR A 3 -53.32 11.63 33.60
CA THR A 3 -52.36 10.60 34.09
C THR A 3 -52.52 9.23 33.43
N SER A 4 -53.74 8.87 33.01
CA SER A 4 -54.03 7.58 32.35
C SER A 4 -53.50 7.50 30.92
N SER A 5 -53.43 8.63 30.21
CA SER A 5 -52.87 8.70 28.85
C SER A 5 -51.34 8.59 28.87
N TYR A 6 -50.71 9.22 29.87
CA TYR A 6 -49.27 9.20 30.05
C TYR A 6 -48.74 7.80 30.43
N ASN A 7 -49.41 7.11 31.35
CA ASN A 7 -49.04 5.73 31.73
C ASN A 7 -49.19 4.73 30.57
N LYS A 8 -50.16 4.95 29.67
CA LYS A 8 -50.31 4.14 28.45
C LYS A 8 -49.14 4.35 27.49
N SER A 9 -48.73 5.61 27.29
CA SER A 9 -47.58 5.94 26.44
C SER A 9 -46.23 5.42 26.98
N VAL A 10 -46.07 5.32 28.30
CA VAL A 10 -44.87 4.73 28.93
C VAL A 10 -44.88 3.20 28.79
N GLY A 11 -46.06 2.58 28.89
CA GLY A 11 -46.24 1.15 28.59
C GLY A 11 -45.84 0.80 27.16
N ASP A 12 -46.30 1.58 26.18
CA ASP A 12 -45.97 1.38 24.76
C ASP A 12 -44.46 1.52 24.46
N LEU A 13 -43.76 2.38 25.20
CA LEU A 13 -42.30 2.53 25.11
C LEU A 13 -41.57 1.32 25.71
N ASN A 14 -42.00 0.81 26.86
CA ASN A 14 -41.42 -0.38 27.47
C ASN A 14 -41.63 -1.60 26.57
N ASP A 15 -42.82 -1.79 26.01
CA ASP A 15 -43.10 -2.86 25.06
C ASP A 15 -42.22 -2.76 23.80
N THR A 16 -41.87 -1.54 23.38
CA THR A 16 -40.96 -1.32 22.25
C THR A 16 -39.52 -1.64 22.63
N ILE A 17 -39.09 -1.29 23.84
CA ILE A 17 -37.77 -1.64 24.37
C ILE A 17 -37.63 -3.16 24.50
N ASP A 18 -38.64 -3.83 25.05
CA ASP A 18 -38.64 -5.29 25.22
C ASP A 18 -38.56 -6.00 23.87
N LYS A 19 -39.32 -5.53 22.87
CA LYS A 19 -39.21 -6.03 21.48
C LYS A 19 -37.82 -5.79 20.87
N LEU A 20 -37.15 -4.69 21.18
CA LEU A 20 -35.80 -4.42 20.69
C LEU A 20 -34.76 -5.29 21.40
N ILE A 21 -34.93 -5.54 22.69
CA ILE A 21 -34.10 -6.45 23.48
C ILE A 21 -34.23 -7.87 22.92
N ASP A 22 -35.46 -8.35 22.68
CA ASP A 22 -35.73 -9.67 22.09
C ASP A 22 -35.15 -9.82 20.68
N ARG A 23 -35.18 -8.74 19.89
CA ARG A 23 -34.54 -8.72 18.57
C ARG A 23 -33.01 -8.70 18.66
N LEU A 24 -32.45 -8.03 19.66
CA LEU A 24 -31.00 -8.00 19.86
C LEU A 24 -30.48 -9.36 20.31
N SER A 25 -31.22 -10.07 21.16
CA SER A 25 -30.86 -11.40 21.65
C SER A 25 -31.04 -12.51 20.60
N THR A 26 -31.82 -12.26 19.54
CA THR A 26 -32.02 -13.19 18.42
C THR A 26 -31.25 -12.81 17.14
N ILE A 27 -30.58 -11.65 17.14
CA ILE A 27 -29.74 -11.24 16.01
C ILE A 27 -28.48 -12.11 15.98
N GLU A 28 -28.32 -12.85 14.88
CA GLU A 28 -27.07 -13.47 14.50
C GLU A 28 -26.50 -12.67 13.32
N PRO A 29 -25.50 -11.80 13.54
CA PRO A 29 -24.93 -11.01 12.47
C PRO A 29 -24.27 -11.94 11.44
N SER A 30 -24.57 -11.75 10.16
CA SER A 30 -23.89 -12.47 9.07
C SER A 30 -22.35 -12.28 9.07
N SER A 31 -21.85 -11.27 9.79
CA SER A 31 -20.42 -11.10 10.04
C SER A 31 -19.82 -12.22 10.88
N LEU A 32 -20.58 -12.91 11.74
CA LEU A 32 -20.09 -14.07 12.48
C LEU A 32 -19.77 -15.22 11.54
N GLU A 33 -20.66 -15.51 10.58
CA GLU A 33 -20.40 -16.52 9.56
C GLU A 33 -19.18 -16.17 8.70
N GLN A 34 -19.00 -14.89 8.35
CA GLN A 34 -17.81 -14.43 7.62
C GLN A 34 -16.51 -14.59 8.42
N LEU A 35 -16.56 -14.33 9.73
CA LEU A 35 -15.43 -14.54 10.63
C LEU A 35 -15.07 -16.03 10.74
N GLU A 36 -16.08 -16.88 10.82
CA GLU A 36 -15.91 -18.33 10.86
C GLU A 36 -15.29 -18.88 9.56
N GLN A 37 -15.81 -18.44 8.42
CA GLN A 37 -15.22 -18.78 7.11
C GLN A 37 -13.77 -18.29 6.99
N TRP A 38 -13.47 -17.08 7.46
CA TRP A 38 -12.11 -16.54 7.48
C TRP A 38 -11.18 -17.36 8.37
N ARG A 39 -11.66 -17.80 9.55
CA ARG A 39 -10.92 -18.67 10.47
C ARG A 39 -10.56 -20.00 9.81
N GLU A 40 -11.54 -20.66 9.20
CA GLU A 40 -11.32 -21.94 8.50
C GLU A 40 -10.37 -21.82 7.32
N ALA A 41 -10.46 -20.73 6.54
CA ALA A 41 -9.56 -20.47 5.43
C ALA A 41 -8.12 -20.21 5.91
N SER A 42 -7.98 -19.53 7.05
CA SER A 42 -6.69 -19.24 7.67
C SER A 42 -6.00 -20.52 8.16
N TYR A 43 -6.74 -21.42 8.83
CA TYR A 43 -6.19 -22.72 9.22
C TYR A 43 -5.69 -23.53 8.02
N ARG A 44 -6.49 -23.61 6.96
CA ARG A 44 -6.09 -24.29 5.72
C ARG A 44 -4.80 -23.71 5.14
N SER A 45 -4.69 -22.38 5.12
CA SER A 45 -3.50 -21.69 4.60
C SER A 45 -2.25 -22.00 5.43
N ILE A 46 -2.38 -22.06 6.76
CA ILE A 46 -1.28 -22.44 7.66
C ILE A 46 -0.88 -23.89 7.43
N ASP A 47 -1.85 -24.81 7.33
CA ASP A 47 -1.59 -26.22 7.09
C ASP A 47 -0.88 -26.46 5.76
N ASP A 48 -1.33 -25.78 4.70
CA ASP A 48 -0.72 -25.89 3.37
C ASP A 48 0.70 -25.33 3.35
N TYR A 49 0.95 -24.22 4.05
CA TYR A 49 2.30 -23.69 4.23
C TYR A 49 3.21 -24.67 4.96
N CYS A 50 2.74 -25.27 6.06
CA CYS A 50 3.47 -26.26 6.82
C CYS A 50 3.80 -27.51 5.99
N LYS A 51 2.84 -28.03 5.22
CA LYS A 51 3.05 -29.15 4.29
C LYS A 51 4.10 -28.81 3.24
N HIS A 52 4.01 -27.62 2.65
CA HIS A 52 4.96 -27.16 1.66
C HIS A 52 6.38 -27.07 2.23
N LYS A 53 6.54 -26.47 3.42
CA LYS A 53 7.84 -26.36 4.09
C LYS A 53 8.42 -27.71 4.50
N ARG A 54 7.58 -28.64 4.96
CA ARG A 54 8.00 -30.03 5.24
C ARG A 54 8.55 -30.70 3.98
N TYR A 55 7.86 -30.57 2.86
CA TYR A 55 8.33 -31.14 1.60
C TYR A 55 9.65 -30.49 1.15
N GLU A 56 9.71 -29.15 1.16
CA GLU A 56 10.88 -28.38 0.71
C GLU A 56 12.14 -28.69 1.53
N LEU A 57 12.02 -28.71 2.86
CA LEU A 57 13.16 -28.79 3.77
C LEU A 57 13.61 -30.23 4.05
N ILE A 58 12.68 -31.18 4.03
CA ILE A 58 12.92 -32.56 4.48
C ILE A 58 12.69 -33.56 3.34
N GLU A 59 11.45 -33.72 2.89
CA GLU A 59 11.06 -34.86 2.03
C GLU A 59 11.78 -34.83 0.68
N LYS A 60 11.93 -33.66 0.07
CA LYS A 60 12.67 -33.52 -1.19
C LYS A 60 14.11 -33.99 -1.06
N LYS A 61 14.78 -33.67 0.06
CA LYS A 61 16.16 -34.09 0.31
C LYS A 61 16.24 -35.58 0.61
N GLN A 62 15.28 -36.14 1.36
CA GLN A 62 15.18 -37.58 1.60
C GLN A 62 15.04 -38.36 0.28
N ILE A 63 14.12 -37.94 -0.60
CA ILE A 63 13.93 -38.54 -1.93
C ILE A 63 15.23 -38.47 -2.75
N GLN A 64 15.97 -37.37 -2.65
CA GLN A 64 17.25 -37.23 -3.36
C GLN A 64 18.32 -38.18 -2.80
N GLN A 65 18.43 -38.32 -1.47
CA GLN A 65 19.37 -39.24 -0.85
C GLN A 65 19.02 -40.69 -1.17
N GLU A 66 17.74 -41.06 -1.13
CA GLU A 66 17.27 -42.40 -1.49
C GLU A 66 17.68 -42.79 -2.92
N LYS A 67 17.47 -41.88 -3.88
CA LYS A 67 17.92 -42.07 -5.27
C LYS A 67 19.44 -42.20 -5.39
N GLN A 68 20.20 -41.45 -4.59
CA GLN A 68 21.67 -41.55 -4.59
C GLN A 68 22.14 -42.90 -4.03
N LEU A 69 21.50 -43.39 -2.97
CA LEU A 69 21.80 -44.70 -2.39
C LEU A 69 21.45 -45.84 -3.35
N ASP A 70 20.31 -45.76 -4.04
CA ASP A 70 19.93 -46.74 -5.06
C ASP A 70 20.91 -46.76 -6.25
N HIS A 71 21.41 -45.58 -6.65
CA HIS A 71 22.45 -45.49 -7.67
C HIS A 71 23.75 -46.14 -7.21
N LEU A 72 24.22 -45.84 -6.00
CA LEU A 72 25.42 -46.46 -5.42
C LEU A 72 25.27 -47.98 -5.32
N ARG A 73 24.11 -48.46 -4.88
CA ARG A 73 23.80 -49.89 -4.83
C ARG A 73 23.90 -50.54 -6.21
N THR A 74 23.42 -49.86 -7.24
CA THR A 74 23.51 -50.33 -8.63
C THR A 74 24.97 -50.40 -9.11
N GLN A 75 25.78 -49.39 -8.80
CA GLN A 75 27.21 -49.37 -9.16
C GLN A 75 27.99 -50.49 -8.43
N VAL A 76 27.73 -50.70 -7.14
CA VAL A 76 28.34 -51.80 -6.37
C VAL A 76 27.99 -53.15 -6.99
N ASN A 77 26.72 -53.39 -7.30
CA ASN A 77 26.29 -54.64 -7.95
C ASN A 77 26.98 -54.84 -9.31
N GLN A 78 27.14 -53.79 -10.12
CA GLN A 78 27.85 -53.87 -11.40
C GLN A 78 29.33 -54.22 -11.26
N LEU A 79 30.01 -53.74 -10.20
CA LEU A 79 31.39 -54.13 -9.92
C LEU A 79 31.49 -55.61 -9.54
N ILE A 80 30.55 -56.09 -8.71
CA ILE A 80 30.46 -57.50 -8.32
C ILE A 80 30.25 -58.38 -9.56
N ASP A 81 29.28 -58.03 -10.41
CA ASP A 81 28.92 -58.82 -11.60
C ASP A 81 30.03 -58.86 -12.65
N ARG A 82 30.81 -57.78 -12.79
CA ARG A 82 31.90 -57.68 -13.77
C ARG A 82 33.24 -58.22 -13.27
N HIS A 83 33.34 -58.60 -11.98
CA HIS A 83 34.61 -58.90 -11.31
C HIS A 83 35.69 -57.82 -11.55
N ASP A 84 35.27 -56.55 -11.65
CA ASP A 84 36.17 -55.44 -11.94
C ASP A 84 36.82 -54.94 -10.65
N ASN A 85 38.02 -55.46 -10.36
CA ASN A 85 38.77 -55.17 -9.14
C ASN A 85 39.69 -53.93 -9.28
N LYS A 86 39.41 -53.02 -10.20
CA LYS A 86 40.17 -51.77 -10.33
C LYS A 86 39.98 -50.91 -9.09
N LYS A 87 41.09 -50.65 -8.40
CA LYS A 87 41.15 -49.82 -7.20
C LYS A 87 40.49 -48.44 -7.37
N GLU A 88 40.64 -47.84 -8.55
CA GLU A 88 40.04 -46.53 -8.88
C GLU A 88 38.51 -46.53 -8.81
N HIS A 89 37.84 -47.60 -9.25
CA HIS A 89 36.38 -47.69 -9.16
C HIS A 89 35.90 -47.86 -7.71
N TYR A 90 36.66 -48.60 -6.90
CA TYR A 90 36.38 -48.72 -5.47
C TYR A 90 36.55 -47.38 -4.75
N ASP A 91 37.62 -46.64 -5.05
CA ASP A 91 37.90 -45.35 -4.44
C ASP A 91 36.80 -44.31 -4.75
N ILE A 92 36.26 -44.32 -5.97
CA ILE A 92 35.12 -43.47 -6.37
C ILE A 92 33.85 -43.82 -5.59
N ILE A 93 33.46 -45.09 -5.54
CA ILE A 93 32.24 -45.50 -4.82
C ILE A 93 32.37 -45.24 -3.32
N ASN A 94 33.53 -45.52 -2.73
CA ASN A 94 33.77 -45.27 -1.32
C ASN A 94 33.71 -43.76 -0.99
N HIS A 95 34.21 -42.91 -1.88
CA HIS A 95 34.06 -41.47 -1.75
C HIS A 95 32.59 -41.04 -1.80
N ASP A 96 31.81 -41.55 -2.75
CA ASP A 96 30.39 -41.21 -2.87
C ASP A 96 29.55 -41.73 -1.69
N ILE A 97 29.90 -42.87 -1.11
CA ILE A 97 29.29 -43.38 0.15
C ILE A 97 29.55 -42.41 1.30
N GLN A 98 30.80 -41.96 1.48
CA GLN A 98 31.14 -40.98 2.52
C GLN A 98 30.37 -39.66 2.34
N LEU A 99 30.23 -39.20 1.08
CA LEU A 99 29.44 -38.00 0.78
C LEU A 99 27.94 -38.19 1.07
N ALA A 100 27.39 -39.38 0.81
CA ALA A 100 26.00 -39.69 1.15
C ALA A 100 25.79 -39.73 2.68
N GLU A 101 26.72 -40.33 3.42
CA GLU A 101 26.69 -40.37 4.88
C GLU A 101 26.72 -38.97 5.50
N ILE A 102 27.58 -38.07 5.01
CA ILE A 102 27.62 -36.68 5.45
C ILE A 102 26.26 -35.99 5.23
N LYS A 103 25.66 -36.15 4.05
CA LYS A 103 24.37 -35.51 3.72
C LYS A 103 23.21 -36.07 4.54
N ILE A 104 23.24 -37.35 4.88
CA ILE A 104 22.25 -37.97 5.77
C ILE A 104 22.40 -37.41 7.19
N ASN A 105 23.64 -37.33 7.70
CA ASN A 105 23.92 -36.75 9.02
C ASN A 105 23.49 -35.27 9.10
N GLU A 106 23.67 -34.49 8.03
CA GLU A 106 23.16 -33.11 7.95
C GLU A 106 21.64 -33.04 8.05
N LEU A 107 20.92 -34.00 7.48
CA LEU A 107 19.46 -34.08 7.57
C LEU A 107 18.99 -34.49 8.96
N GLU A 108 19.64 -35.48 9.58
CA GLU A 108 19.33 -35.95 10.93
C GLU A 108 19.53 -34.85 11.99
N HIS A 109 20.49 -33.96 11.75
CA HIS A 109 20.80 -32.85 12.65
C HIS A 109 20.22 -31.50 12.20
N LEU A 110 19.30 -31.51 11.24
CA LEU A 110 18.65 -30.29 10.78
C LEU A 110 17.86 -29.63 11.93
N ARG A 111 18.21 -28.38 12.24
CA ARG A 111 17.51 -27.55 13.23
C ARG A 111 16.82 -26.39 12.54
N LEU A 112 15.55 -26.17 12.88
CA LEU A 112 14.77 -25.05 12.36
C LEU A 112 14.64 -23.97 13.43
N THR A 113 14.87 -22.73 13.04
CA THR A 113 14.54 -21.55 13.85
C THR A 113 13.16 -21.05 13.43
N LEU A 114 12.17 -21.30 14.28
CA LEU A 114 10.80 -20.84 14.06
C LEU A 114 10.62 -19.45 14.64
N HIS A 115 10.02 -18.57 13.86
CA HIS A 115 9.64 -17.23 14.31
C HIS A 115 8.14 -17.25 14.67
N PRO A 116 7.72 -16.47 15.68
CA PRO A 116 6.30 -16.41 16.06
C PRO A 116 5.46 -15.87 14.90
N LEU A 117 4.30 -16.50 14.68
CA LEU A 117 3.30 -15.98 13.76
C LEU A 117 2.60 -14.78 14.42
N SER A 118 2.88 -13.58 13.92
CA SER A 118 2.20 -12.35 14.37
C SER A 118 0.93 -12.14 13.57
N ILE A 119 -0.21 -12.10 14.26
CA ILE A 119 -1.49 -11.73 13.67
C ILE A 119 -1.64 -10.22 13.81
N ASP A 120 -1.71 -9.52 12.69
CA ASP A 120 -1.95 -8.07 12.66
C ASP A 120 -3.40 -7.80 13.10
N GLU A 121 -3.57 -6.90 14.08
CA GLU A 121 -4.87 -6.49 14.61
C GLU A 121 -5.78 -5.83 13.56
N HIS A 122 -5.21 -5.40 12.43
CA HIS A 122 -5.91 -4.78 11.32
C HIS A 122 -6.34 -5.76 10.22
N LEU A 123 -6.14 -7.07 10.38
CA LEU A 123 -6.60 -8.07 9.41
C LEU A 123 -8.11 -8.12 9.26
N ILE A 124 -8.85 -7.82 10.34
CA ILE A 124 -10.30 -7.74 10.35
C ILE A 124 -10.69 -6.32 10.73
N VAL A 125 -10.97 -5.52 9.70
CA VAL A 125 -11.49 -4.17 9.89
C VAL A 125 -12.96 -4.12 9.55
N ARG A 126 -13.76 -3.52 10.44
CA ARG A 126 -15.11 -3.11 10.06
C ARG A 126 -14.95 -2.09 8.94
N ARG A 127 -15.51 -2.37 7.76
CA ARG A 127 -15.59 -1.39 6.64
C ARG A 127 -16.39 -0.17 7.09
N ARG A 128 -15.77 0.76 7.81
CA ARG A 128 -16.14 2.17 7.78
C ARG A 128 -15.57 2.69 6.46
N ARG A 129 -16.36 3.42 5.69
CA ARG A 129 -15.88 4.07 4.46
C ARG A 129 -14.67 4.93 4.86
N ILE A 130 -13.45 4.51 4.50
CA ILE A 130 -12.21 5.22 4.84
C ILE A 130 -12.23 6.63 4.21
N PHE A 131 -12.91 6.78 3.07
CA PHE A 131 -13.36 8.05 2.53
C PHE A 131 -14.90 8.11 2.52
N PRO A 132 -15.55 8.83 3.43
CA PRO A 132 -17.01 8.93 3.51
C PRO A 132 -17.59 9.90 2.47
N LEU A 133 -17.00 10.01 1.28
CA LEU A 133 -17.51 10.88 0.23
C LEU A 133 -18.51 10.09 -0.62
N SER A 134 -19.80 10.39 -0.48
CA SER A 134 -20.86 9.73 -1.24
C SER A 134 -21.07 10.36 -2.62
N HIS A 135 -20.99 11.70 -2.71
CA HIS A 135 -21.16 12.48 -3.94
C HIS A 135 -20.37 13.79 -3.82
N SER A 136 -20.12 14.48 -4.94
CA SER A 136 -19.62 15.86 -4.91
C SER A 136 -20.64 16.75 -4.20
N TYR A 137 -20.17 17.50 -3.19
CA TYR A 137 -21.04 18.40 -2.44
C TYR A 137 -21.42 19.65 -3.23
N ARG A 138 -20.47 20.18 -4.03
CA ARG A 138 -20.65 21.33 -4.94
C ARG A 138 -19.79 21.15 -6.18
N THR A 139 -20.24 21.72 -7.29
CA THR A 139 -19.53 21.74 -8.57
C THR A 139 -19.58 23.15 -9.13
N ILE A 140 -18.44 23.64 -9.62
CA ILE A 140 -18.36 24.85 -10.45
C ILE A 140 -17.78 24.48 -11.80
N HIS A 141 -18.20 25.22 -12.83
CA HIS A 141 -17.66 25.06 -14.18
C HIS A 141 -16.76 26.24 -14.50
N LEU A 142 -15.49 26.10 -14.16
CA LEU A 142 -14.45 26.97 -14.70
C LEU A 142 -14.22 26.53 -16.14
N LYS A 143 -14.27 27.46 -17.10
CA LYS A 143 -13.81 27.20 -18.46
C LYS A 143 -12.32 26.87 -18.35
N ALA A 144 -12.00 25.60 -18.29
CA ALA A 144 -10.65 25.08 -18.14
C ALA A 144 -10.25 24.42 -19.46
N GLY A 145 -8.95 24.43 -19.75
CA GLY A 145 -8.41 23.60 -20.83
C GLY A 145 -8.55 22.11 -20.52
N LEU A 146 -7.86 21.28 -21.31
CA LEU A 146 -7.86 19.82 -21.13
C LEU A 146 -7.32 19.38 -19.75
N GLU A 147 -6.51 20.22 -19.11
CA GLU A 147 -5.99 19.99 -17.77
C GLU A 147 -6.20 21.25 -16.93
N SER A 148 -6.61 21.07 -15.67
CA SER A 148 -6.57 22.11 -14.65
C SER A 148 -5.64 21.70 -13.52
N ALA A 149 -4.73 22.60 -13.15
CA ALA A 149 -3.98 22.53 -11.92
C ALA A 149 -4.76 23.25 -10.80
N ILE A 150 -4.90 22.56 -9.68
CA ILE A 150 -5.52 23.10 -8.47
C ILE A 150 -4.54 22.98 -7.31
N GLY A 151 -4.51 24.01 -6.47
CA GLY A 151 -3.81 24.01 -5.19
C GLY A 151 -4.72 24.57 -4.12
N THR A 152 -4.62 24.05 -2.90
CA THR A 152 -5.39 24.54 -1.76
C THR A 152 -4.44 24.93 -0.65
N ASN A 153 -4.80 25.99 0.08
CA ASN A 153 -4.37 26.14 1.46
C ASN A 153 -5.60 25.94 2.37
N ASP A 154 -5.53 26.40 3.61
CA ASP A 154 -6.61 26.23 4.59
C ASP A 154 -7.85 27.12 4.30
N GLN A 155 -7.69 28.18 3.52
CA GLN A 155 -8.71 29.23 3.32
C GLN A 155 -9.20 29.35 1.87
N HIS A 156 -8.30 29.12 0.92
CA HIS A 156 -8.53 29.41 -0.48
C HIS A 156 -8.00 28.32 -1.40
N LEU A 157 -8.62 28.26 -2.58
CA LEU A 157 -8.25 27.40 -3.69
C LEU A 157 -7.67 28.26 -4.80
N LEU A 158 -6.46 27.95 -5.25
CA LEU A 158 -5.89 28.54 -6.45
C LEU A 158 -6.10 27.58 -7.62
N VAL A 159 -6.71 28.07 -8.68
CA VAL A 159 -7.07 27.28 -9.86
C VAL A 159 -6.63 28.00 -11.12
N ASP A 160 -6.11 27.25 -12.08
CA ASP A 160 -5.86 27.75 -13.42
C ASP A 160 -7.13 27.70 -14.29
N ARG A 161 -7.27 28.70 -15.16
CA ARG A 161 -8.42 28.83 -16.05
C ARG A 161 -7.98 29.03 -17.49
N GLU A 162 -8.79 28.55 -18.41
CA GLU A 162 -8.65 28.80 -19.84
C GLU A 162 -8.52 30.32 -20.10
N GLY A 163 -7.64 30.69 -21.03
CA GLY A 163 -7.24 32.09 -21.24
C GLY A 163 -6.02 32.53 -20.43
N LYS A 164 -5.34 31.59 -19.77
CA LYS A 164 -4.16 31.84 -18.92
C LYS A 164 -4.47 32.81 -17.78
N HIS A 165 -5.46 32.48 -16.97
CA HIS A 165 -5.76 33.23 -15.75
C HIS A 165 -5.57 32.34 -14.52
N LEU A 166 -5.10 32.95 -13.43
CA LEU A 166 -5.06 32.34 -12.10
C LEU A 166 -6.20 32.93 -11.27
N CYS A 167 -7.08 32.06 -10.79
CA CYS A 167 -8.22 32.44 -9.96
C CYS A 167 -8.01 31.96 -8.53
N LEU A 168 -8.17 32.86 -7.57
CA LEU A 168 -8.25 32.53 -6.16
C LEU A 168 -9.72 32.45 -5.74
N LEU A 169 -10.13 31.28 -5.23
CA LEU A 169 -11.50 30.99 -4.82
C LEU A 169 -11.59 30.83 -3.30
N ASP A 170 -12.72 31.22 -2.72
CA ASP A 170 -13.04 30.93 -1.32
C ASP A 170 -13.55 29.48 -1.12
N GLN A 171 -13.81 29.12 0.14
CA GLN A 171 -14.40 27.82 0.50
C GLN A 171 -15.81 27.59 -0.07
N ASN A 172 -16.48 28.65 -0.55
CA ASN A 172 -17.77 28.56 -1.24
C ASN A 172 -17.63 28.42 -2.76
N LEU A 173 -16.41 28.29 -3.28
CA LEU A 173 -16.09 28.23 -4.70
C LEU A 173 -16.42 29.54 -5.45
N THR A 174 -16.36 30.67 -4.75
CA THR A 174 -16.51 32.02 -5.32
C THR A 174 -15.15 32.60 -5.65
N ILE A 175 -14.98 33.15 -6.86
CA ILE A 175 -13.74 33.83 -7.27
C ILE A 175 -13.61 35.13 -6.49
N ILE A 176 -12.55 35.27 -5.69
CA ILE A 176 -12.23 36.48 -4.93
C ILE A 176 -11.28 37.37 -5.72
N LYS A 177 -10.28 36.77 -6.38
CA LYS A 177 -9.28 37.49 -7.18
C LYS A 177 -8.94 36.72 -8.43
N GLU A 178 -8.56 37.45 -9.46
CA GLU A 178 -8.13 36.90 -10.73
C GLU A 178 -7.00 37.76 -11.29
N ILE A 179 -5.94 37.10 -11.77
CA ILE A 179 -4.81 37.76 -12.44
C ILE A 179 -4.52 37.06 -13.77
N PRO A 180 -4.02 37.79 -14.77
CA PRO A 180 -3.45 37.17 -15.96
C PRO A 180 -2.18 36.39 -15.59
N PHE A 181 -1.97 35.25 -16.25
CA PHE A 181 -0.81 34.40 -16.10
C PHE A 181 -0.02 34.39 -17.41
N THR A 182 1.12 35.06 -17.41
CA THR A 182 1.88 35.32 -18.65
C THR A 182 2.91 34.23 -18.98
N HIS A 183 3.05 33.21 -18.13
CA HIS A 183 4.06 32.18 -18.28
C HIS A 183 3.57 31.01 -19.16
N GLU A 184 4.40 29.96 -19.26
CA GLU A 184 4.05 28.70 -19.92
C GLU A 184 2.91 27.97 -19.19
N GLY A 185 2.47 26.81 -19.72
CA GLY A 185 1.39 26.03 -19.10
C GLY A 185 1.69 25.66 -17.64
N ILE A 186 0.64 25.61 -16.83
CA ILE A 186 0.74 25.17 -15.44
C ILE A 186 0.55 23.66 -15.41
N HIS A 187 1.48 22.95 -14.80
CA HIS A 187 1.42 21.52 -14.61
C HIS A 187 1.11 21.14 -13.17
N GLY A 188 1.35 22.02 -12.20
CA GLY A 188 1.02 21.74 -10.81
C GLY A 188 0.91 23.01 -9.98
N ILE A 189 0.09 22.96 -8.95
CA ILE A 189 0.02 23.97 -7.92
C ILE A 189 0.02 23.25 -6.58
N CYS A 190 0.86 23.69 -5.65
CA CYS A 190 0.81 23.24 -4.27
C CYS A 190 0.97 24.44 -3.33
N TRP A 191 0.62 24.26 -2.05
CA TRP A 191 0.75 25.30 -1.04
C TRP A 191 1.80 24.90 -0.02
N SER A 192 2.73 25.81 0.26
CA SER A 192 3.68 25.63 1.37
C SER A 192 3.30 26.52 2.54
N SER A 193 3.01 25.89 3.68
CA SER A 193 2.78 26.58 4.95
C SER A 193 4.05 27.19 5.54
N THR A 194 5.23 26.80 5.07
CA THR A 194 6.52 27.28 5.57
C THR A 194 6.87 28.65 5.02
N ILE A 195 6.66 28.85 3.71
CA ILE A 195 6.91 30.13 3.04
C ILE A 195 5.64 30.95 2.86
N HIS A 196 4.47 30.40 3.21
CA HIS A 196 3.14 31.03 3.05
C HIS A 196 2.88 31.52 1.61
N ARG A 197 3.15 30.63 0.65
CA ARG A 197 2.99 30.88 -0.79
C ARG A 197 2.41 29.69 -1.50
N PHE A 198 1.64 29.95 -2.55
CA PHE A 198 1.39 28.95 -3.57
C PHE A 198 2.64 28.79 -4.43
N ILE A 199 2.99 27.55 -4.72
CA ILE A 199 4.09 27.16 -5.59
C ILE A 199 3.46 26.64 -6.88
N ILE A 200 3.72 27.34 -7.97
CA ILE A 200 3.19 27.05 -9.30
C ILE A 200 4.31 26.45 -10.13
N ILE A 201 4.04 25.29 -10.72
CA ILE A 201 5.00 24.48 -11.45
C ILE A 201 4.67 24.59 -12.93
N THR A 202 5.60 25.17 -13.68
CA THR A 202 5.59 25.16 -15.16
C THR A 202 6.76 24.30 -15.63
N PHE A 203 6.89 24.05 -16.95
CA PHE A 203 8.04 23.30 -17.46
C PHE A 203 9.37 23.93 -17.06
N LYS A 204 9.53 25.24 -17.27
CA LYS A 204 10.83 25.91 -17.15
C LYS A 204 11.03 26.62 -15.83
N GLU A 205 9.94 27.07 -15.20
CA GLU A 205 9.99 27.96 -14.06
C GLU A 205 9.12 27.43 -12.92
N ILE A 206 9.61 27.64 -11.70
CA ILE A 206 8.81 27.50 -10.50
C ILE A 206 8.49 28.92 -10.03
N LEU A 207 7.21 29.22 -9.85
CA LEU A 207 6.75 30.55 -9.46
C LEU A 207 6.15 30.48 -8.06
N LEU A 208 6.36 31.53 -7.28
CA LEU A 208 5.76 31.74 -5.97
C LEU A 208 4.67 32.80 -6.11
N LEU A 209 3.46 32.47 -5.66
CA LEU A 209 2.34 33.42 -5.63
C LEU A 209 1.99 33.78 -4.18
N ASP A 210 2.00 35.08 -3.90
CA ASP A 210 1.44 35.65 -2.68
C ASP A 210 -0.08 35.76 -2.83
N GLU A 211 -0.81 35.07 -1.98
CA GLU A 211 -2.28 35.04 -1.97
C GLU A 211 -2.93 36.41 -1.69
N LYS A 212 -2.30 37.24 -0.86
CA LYS A 212 -2.84 38.55 -0.45
C LYS A 212 -2.64 39.58 -1.54
N THR A 213 -1.46 39.63 -2.15
CA THR A 213 -1.16 40.61 -3.19
C THR A 213 -1.46 40.11 -4.60
N MET A 214 -1.60 38.79 -4.78
CA MET A 214 -1.61 38.11 -6.08
C MET A 214 -0.36 38.43 -6.93
N SER A 215 0.77 38.71 -6.28
CA SER A 215 2.05 38.93 -6.98
C SER A 215 2.75 37.60 -7.24
N LEU A 216 3.34 37.48 -8.43
CA LEU A 216 4.16 36.36 -8.86
C LEU A 216 5.63 36.70 -8.76
N GLU A 217 6.41 35.78 -8.22
CA GLU A 217 7.87 35.87 -8.11
C GLU A 217 8.49 34.57 -8.63
N ILE A 218 9.63 34.66 -9.32
CA ILE A 218 10.35 33.48 -9.80
C ILE A 218 11.13 32.87 -8.63
N CYS A 219 10.90 31.58 -8.36
CA CYS A 219 11.67 30.82 -7.39
C CYS A 219 13.07 30.54 -7.96
N PRO A 220 14.16 30.76 -7.21
CA PRO A 220 15.53 30.57 -7.69
C PRO A 220 15.96 29.09 -7.79
N ILE A 221 15.07 28.22 -8.26
CA ILE A 221 15.39 26.82 -8.56
C ILE A 221 15.99 26.76 -9.98
N PRO A 222 17.17 26.13 -10.18
CA PRO A 222 17.81 26.07 -11.49
C PRO A 222 16.91 25.41 -12.56
N SER A 223 16.62 26.14 -13.63
CA SER A 223 15.71 25.76 -14.72
C SER A 223 16.29 24.81 -15.78
N LYS A 224 17.36 24.08 -15.48
CA LYS A 224 17.99 23.17 -16.47
C LYS A 224 17.15 21.92 -16.76
N LYS A 225 15.99 21.78 -16.13
CA LYS A 225 15.12 20.60 -16.18
C LYS A 225 13.70 21.03 -16.47
N ASP A 226 13.01 20.23 -17.26
CA ASP A 226 11.58 20.39 -17.49
C ASP A 226 10.80 19.76 -16.33
N TRP A 227 10.15 20.59 -15.52
CA TRP A 227 9.36 20.16 -14.36
C TRP A 227 7.95 19.72 -14.77
N TRP A 228 7.40 18.73 -14.06
CA TRP A 228 6.07 18.19 -14.31
C TRP A 228 5.12 18.43 -13.14
N ARG A 229 5.30 17.71 -12.03
CA ARG A 229 4.42 17.83 -10.86
C ARG A 229 5.28 18.14 -9.64
N GLY A 230 4.59 18.50 -8.57
CA GLY A 230 5.24 18.74 -7.31
C GLY A 230 4.25 18.82 -6.19
N THR A 231 4.79 18.61 -5.01
CA THR A 231 4.08 18.72 -3.74
C THR A 231 5.09 19.20 -2.72
N CYS A 232 4.62 19.69 -1.58
CA CYS A 232 5.52 20.08 -0.51
C CYS A 232 5.03 19.57 0.84
N SER A 233 6.00 19.48 1.74
CA SER A 233 5.81 19.28 3.15
C SER A 233 6.19 20.56 3.89
N ASN A 234 6.21 20.52 5.22
CA ASN A 234 6.65 21.65 6.04
C ASN A 234 8.14 21.98 5.89
N GLN A 235 8.96 21.12 5.31
CA GLN A 235 10.41 21.34 5.22
C GLN A 235 10.93 21.25 3.80
N SER A 236 10.23 20.52 2.93
CA SER A 236 10.75 20.18 1.62
C SER A 236 9.71 20.41 0.52
N LEU A 237 10.18 20.91 -0.62
CA LEU A 237 9.50 20.88 -1.90
C LEU A 237 9.99 19.68 -2.70
N PHE A 238 9.08 18.86 -3.20
CA PHE A 238 9.36 17.73 -4.06
C PHE A 238 8.90 18.06 -5.48
N LEU A 239 9.78 17.95 -6.47
CA LEU A 239 9.49 18.18 -7.88
C LEU A 239 9.83 16.95 -8.72
N SER A 240 8.99 16.61 -9.70
CA SER A 240 9.26 15.55 -10.67
C SER A 240 9.57 16.10 -12.06
N THR A 241 10.38 15.37 -12.84
CA THR A 241 10.75 15.73 -14.23
C THR A 241 9.86 15.05 -15.28
N VAL A 242 9.81 15.67 -16.46
CA VAL A 242 9.09 15.21 -17.66
C VAL A 242 10.01 14.30 -18.49
N GLU A 243 10.46 13.19 -17.94
CA GLU A 243 11.31 12.25 -18.68
C GLU A 243 10.97 10.80 -18.35
N TRP A 244 11.31 9.88 -19.25
CA TRP A 244 11.10 8.45 -19.04
C TRP A 244 12.07 7.95 -17.95
N GLY A 245 11.53 7.35 -16.89
CA GLY A 245 12.30 7.11 -15.66
C GLY A 245 12.43 8.38 -14.79
N SER A 246 11.37 9.18 -14.74
CA SER A 246 11.32 10.47 -14.04
C SER A 246 12.00 10.45 -12.67
N ALA A 247 12.79 11.49 -12.41
CA ALA A 247 13.45 11.68 -11.14
C ALA A 247 12.61 12.60 -10.25
N ILE A 248 12.66 12.36 -8.94
CA ILE A 248 12.10 13.25 -7.91
C ILE A 248 13.26 13.99 -7.26
N TYR A 249 13.14 15.32 -7.19
CA TYR A 249 14.09 16.21 -6.57
C TYR A 249 13.48 16.77 -5.30
N GLU A 250 14.26 16.77 -4.23
CA GLU A 250 13.89 17.37 -2.94
C GLU A 250 14.68 18.66 -2.75
N PHE A 251 13.98 19.74 -2.40
CA PHE A 251 14.55 21.05 -2.09
C PHE A 251 14.13 21.46 -0.69
N ASN A 252 15.08 21.95 0.11
CA ASN A 252 14.78 22.48 1.44
C ASN A 252 14.13 23.86 1.30
N LEU A 253 13.01 24.09 1.98
CA LEU A 253 12.27 25.36 1.95
C LEU A 253 12.85 26.42 2.89
N ASN A 254 13.78 26.06 3.78
CA ASN A 254 14.38 26.95 4.77
C ASN A 254 15.80 27.42 4.40
N SER A 255 16.32 27.01 3.25
CA SER A 255 17.69 27.31 2.79
C SER A 255 17.74 28.44 1.78
#